data_AF-A0A2G9FM93-F1
#
_entry.id   AF-A0A2G9FM93-F1
#
_cell.length_a   1.000
_cell.length_b   1.000
_cell.length_c   1.000
_cell.angle_alpha   90.00
_cell.angle_beta   90.00
_cell.angle_gamma   90.00
#
_symmetry.space_group_name_H-M   'P 1'
#
loop_
_entity.id
_entity.type
_entity.pdbx_description
1 polymer ?
#
loop_
_entity_poly.entity_id
_entity_poly.type
_entity_poly.pdbx_seq_one_letter_code
_entity_poly.pdbx_strand_id
1 'polypeptide(L)' 'MWKCKECGGTDFKVEIDGYIELDLKKNGDFDYKKDTLNVRNIHGYITCCKCGNEDEEIDKIADWEEEDERD' A
#
# COMPACT_ATOMS: atom_id res chain seq x y z
N MET A 1 -9.70 -6.92 -12.32
CA MET A 1 -9.01 -6.64 -11.06
C MET A 1 -7.67 -7.37 -10.99
N TRP A 2 -6.64 -6.76 -10.39
CA TRP A 2 -5.37 -7.45 -10.11
C TRP A 2 -5.55 -8.48 -9.01
N LYS A 3 -4.92 -9.65 -9.20
CA LYS A 3 -5.00 -10.75 -8.26
C LYS A 3 -3.65 -11.38 -8.06
N CYS A 4 -3.20 -11.45 -6.82
CA CYS A 4 -1.89 -11.97 -6.46
C CYS A 4 -1.76 -13.44 -6.88
N LYS A 5 -0.69 -13.76 -7.62
CA LYS A 5 -0.39 -15.11 -8.12
C LYS A 5 -0.22 -16.14 -7.02
N GLU A 6 0.26 -15.72 -5.84
CA GLU A 6 0.53 -16.64 -4.73
C GLU A 6 -0.70 -16.97 -3.88
N CYS A 7 -1.51 -15.95 -3.55
CA CYS A 7 -2.56 -16.11 -2.53
C CYS A 7 -3.98 -15.74 -3.00
N GLY A 8 -4.11 -15.31 -4.25
CA GLY A 8 -5.36 -14.85 -4.84
C GLY A 8 -5.90 -13.54 -4.25
N GLY A 9 -5.12 -12.85 -3.40
CA GLY A 9 -5.51 -11.58 -2.78
C GLY A 9 -5.55 -10.43 -3.77
N THR A 10 -6.41 -9.45 -3.53
CA THR A 10 -6.67 -8.32 -4.43
C THR A 10 -6.23 -6.98 -3.86
N ASP A 11 -5.78 -6.98 -2.60
CA ASP A 11 -5.28 -5.80 -1.89
C ASP A 11 -3.76 -5.71 -2.01
N PHE A 12 -3.27 -4.56 -2.46
CA PHE A 12 -1.86 -4.24 -2.63
C PHE A 12 -1.53 -2.91 -1.97
N LYS A 13 -0.27 -2.75 -1.57
CA LYS A 13 0.28 -1.52 -0.98
C LYS A 13 1.63 -1.19 -1.61
N VAL A 14 2.00 0.08 -1.52
CA VAL A 14 3.37 0.55 -1.79
C VAL A 14 3.90 1.22 -0.53
N GLU A 15 5.20 1.14 -0.31
CA GLU A 15 5.84 1.91 0.74
C GLU A 15 6.04 3.36 0.28
N ILE A 16 5.93 4.31 1.19
CA ILE A 16 6.14 5.73 0.92
C ILE A 16 7.00 6.37 2.00
N ASP A 17 7.84 7.32 1.59
CA ASP A 17 8.48 8.25 2.52
C ASP A 17 7.72 9.57 2.52
N GLY A 18 7.49 10.13 3.70
CA GLY A 18 6.78 11.39 3.82
C GLY A 18 6.96 12.06 5.16
N TYR A 19 6.35 13.23 5.27
CA TYR A 19 6.24 13.98 6.52
C TYR A 19 4.77 14.07 6.89
N ILE A 20 4.51 14.01 8.19
CA ILE A 20 3.19 14.18 8.74
C ILE A 20 3.28 15.18 9.89
N GLU A 21 2.31 16.09 9.99
CA GLU A 21 2.23 17.00 11.12
C GLU A 21 1.82 16.24 12.38
N LEU A 22 2.41 16.65 13.51
CA LEU A 22 2.21 16.04 14.81
C LEU A 22 1.77 17.10 15.82
N ASP A 23 0.84 16.75 16.70
CA ASP A 23 0.55 17.50 17.92
C ASP A 23 1.37 16.90 19.07
N LEU A 24 2.48 17.55 19.41
CA LEU A 24 3.40 17.08 20.45
C LEU A 24 2.85 17.39 21.85
N LYS A 25 2.74 16.34 22.68
CA LYS A 25 2.30 16.45 24.07
C LYS A 25 3.50 16.74 24.98
N LYS A 26 3.24 17.32 26.15
CA LYS A 26 4.29 17.72 27.11
C LYS A 26 5.16 16.56 27.61
N ASN A 27 4.64 15.33 27.59
CA ASN A 27 5.37 14.11 27.99
C ASN A 27 6.22 13.50 26.86
N GLY A 28 6.25 14.11 25.66
CA GLY A 28 6.98 13.61 24.50
C GLY A 28 6.21 12.63 23.61
N ASP A 29 4.97 12.28 23.97
CA ASP A 29 4.04 11.55 23.10
C ASP A 29 3.45 12.48 22.03
N PHE A 30 2.89 11.93 20.96
CA PHE A 30 2.33 12.71 19.86
C PHE A 30 1.13 12.03 19.22
N ASP A 31 0.18 12.85 18.78
CA ASP A 31 -0.87 12.42 17.85
C ASP A 31 -0.51 12.92 16.45
N TYR A 32 -0.71 12.09 15.42
CA TYR A 32 -0.38 12.44 14.04
C TYR A 32 -1.64 12.77 13.24
N LYS A 33 -1.57 13.81 12.40
CA LYS A 33 -2.68 14.27 11.57
C LYS A 33 -2.61 13.62 10.20
N LYS A 34 -3.28 12.48 10.03
CA LYS A 34 -3.24 11.67 8.78
C LYS A 34 -3.44 12.51 7.51
N ASP A 35 -4.33 13.49 7.57
CA ASP A 35 -4.68 14.35 6.42
C ASP A 35 -3.56 15.33 6.01
N THR A 36 -2.50 15.44 6.81
CA THR A 36 -1.32 16.29 6.54
C THR A 36 -0.15 15.51 5.94
N LEU A 37 -0.35 14.23 5.62
CA LEU A 37 0.69 13.41 5.01
C LEU A 37 1.17 14.03 3.69
N ASN A 38 2.41 14.49 3.70
CA ASN A 38 3.14 14.95 2.53
C ASN A 38 4.07 13.84 2.05
N VAL A 39 3.67 13.16 0.97
CA VAL A 39 4.48 12.11 0.33
C VAL A 39 5.65 12.77 -0.40
N ARG A 40 6.87 12.39 -0.03
CA ARG A 40 8.12 12.82 -0.69
C ARG A 40 8.61 11.82 -1.72
N ASN A 41 8.47 10.53 -1.43
CA ASN A 41 8.91 9.46 -2.29
C ASN A 41 7.92 8.30 -2.23
N ILE A 42 7.74 7.62 -3.36
CA ILE A 42 6.99 6.37 -3.44
C ILE A 42 8.02 5.30 -3.80
N HIS A 43 8.18 4.31 -2.93
CA HIS A 43 9.05 3.18 -3.21
C HIS A 43 8.38 2.30 -4.27
N GLY A 44 9.15 1.88 -5.27
CA GLY A 44 8.62 1.20 -6.45
C GLY A 44 8.05 -0.19 -6.17
N TYR A 45 8.32 -0.78 -5.00
CA TYR A 45 7.86 -2.11 -4.64
C TYR A 45 6.37 -2.11 -4.29
N ILE A 46 5.63 -2.92 -5.04
CA ILE A 46 4.23 -3.22 -4.81
C ILE A 46 4.17 -4.52 -4.03
N THR A 47 3.53 -4.52 -2.86
CA THR A 47 3.45 -5.67 -1.97
C THR A 47 2.00 -6.13 -1.83
N CYS A 48 1.73 -7.43 -1.97
CA CYS A 48 0.43 -8.01 -1.64
C CYS A 48 0.18 -7.93 -0.13
N CYS A 49 -0.94 -7.33 0.28
CA CYS A 49 -1.28 -7.15 1.70
C CYS A 49 -1.53 -8.47 2.44
N LYS A 50 -1.86 -9.55 1.73
CA LYS A 50 -2.26 -10.84 2.32
C LYS A 50 -1.09 -11.80 2.53
N CYS A 51 -0.17 -11.93 1.56
CA CYS A 51 0.97 -12.87 1.67
C CYS A 51 2.34 -12.21 1.70
N GLY A 52 2.45 -10.90 1.41
CA GLY A 52 3.73 -10.20 1.38
C GLY A 52 4.55 -10.41 0.11
N ASN A 53 4.01 -11.08 -0.93
CA ASN A 53 4.67 -11.15 -2.23
C ASN A 53 4.87 -9.75 -2.81
N GLU A 54 6.08 -9.42 -3.24
CA GLU A 54 6.44 -8.08 -3.68
C GLU A 54 7.41 -8.06 -4.86
N ASP A 55 7.25 -7.07 -5.74
CA ASP A 55 8.16 -6.75 -6.83
C ASP A 55 7.96 -5.28 -7.24
N GLU A 56 8.88 -4.72 -8.01
CA GLU A 56 8.76 -3.38 -8.58
C GLU A 56 7.69 -3.33 -9.69
N GLU A 57 7.36 -4.48 -10.29
CA GLU A 57 6.37 -4.58 -11.36
C GLU A 57 5.18 -5.47 -10.95
N ILE A 58 3.96 -4.93 -11.02
CA ILE A 58 2.74 -5.62 -10.57
C ILE A 58 2.47 -6.93 -11.32
N ASP A 59 2.80 -7.00 -12.60
CA ASP A 59 2.57 -8.16 -13.46
C ASP A 59 3.49 -9.35 -13.11
N LYS A 60 4.58 -9.13 -12.37
CA LYS A 60 5.38 -10.23 -11.83
C LYS A 60 4.69 -10.93 -10.67
N ILE A 61 3.95 -10.20 -9.84
CA ILE A 61 3.32 -10.72 -8.62
C ILE A 61 1.82 -10.97 -8.72
N ALA A 62 1.16 -10.42 -9.73
CA ALA A 62 -0.28 -10.48 -9.92
C ALA A 62 -0.67 -10.62 -11.39
N ASP A 63 -1.84 -11.21 -11.64
CA ASP A 63 -2.47 -11.25 -12.95
C ASP A 63 -3.73 -10.37 -12.93
N TRP A 64 -4.04 -9.72 -14.06
CA TRP A 64 -5.31 -9.02 -14.22
C TRP A 64 -6.39 -10.02 -14.66
N GLU A 65 -7.38 -10.26 -13.80
CA GLU A 65 -8.58 -11.03 -14.14
C GLU A 65 -9.72 -10.06 -14.44
N GLU A 66 -10.46 -10.23 -15.54
CA GLU A 66 -11.70 -9.45 -15.75
C GLU A 66 -12.70 -9.79 -14.64
N GLU A 67 -13.45 -8.79 -14.17
CA GLU A 67 -14.59 -9.10 -13.30
C GLU A 67 -15.61 -9.82 -14.18
N ASP A 68 -15.91 -11.08 -13.87
CA ASP A 68 -17.04 -11.79 -14.46
C ASP A 68 -18.32 -11.01 -14.10
N GLU A 69 -18.77 -10.12 -14.98
CA GLU A 69 -20.07 -9.43 -14.91
C GLU A 69 -21.24 -10.42 -15.16
N ARG A 70 -21.23 -11.57 -14.47
CA ARG A 70 -22.36 -12.49 -14.49
C ARG A 70 -23.37 -12.06 -13.44
N ASP A 71 -24.30 -11.22 -13.89
CA ASP A 71 -25.61 -10.93 -13.26
C ASP A 71 -26.35 -12.21 -12.82
#